data_AF-A0A258HP24-F1
#
_entry.id   AF-A0A258HP24-F1
#
_cell.length_a   1.000
_cell.length_b   1.000
_cell.length_c   1.000
_cell.angle_alpha   90.00
_cell.angle_beta   90.00
_cell.angle_gamma   90.00
#
_symmetry.space_group_name_H-M   'P 1'
#
loop_
_entity.id
_entity.type
_entity.pdbx_description
1 polymer ?
#
loop_
_entity_poly.entity_id
_entity_poly.type
_entity_poly.pdbx_seq_one_letter_code
_entity_poly.pdbx_strand_id
1 'polypeptide(L)'
;MSDSTSWASPGGYSPEPSGAGPDQGGTGAAPGAVPPAAGWTPPPKPGLIPLRPLEFGTLLGASFQVLRRNPRPTFGAALLLNALVVFLSTGISTVIVVSGLERASRADFADADTIFAGTIALALVATLLAVGISIVAQALLQGIISLEVTRATLGEKLTLRQLFDLGRGRWWALIGWTALLGAVVMAALAVLIGLSLGFFVVGDPLAIAGGVVVLLIGVLGLIVVSVWIGTMLAFVPAAIVIERLPLGTAVRRSWRLVRGGFWRILGTLLLVAVMVNIAASVVTTPFQLAATFAAPLVNPAGEVETDLTVFLALNLVVVAITAVVGAIGAVLTTAAASLLYIDRRMRTEGLDLELQRHVELRATGAAGTDPYRAAPHPTAP
;
A
#
# COMPACT_ATOMS: atom_id res chain seq x y z
N MET A 1 14.24 -47.00 31.70
CA MET A 1 15.04 -46.40 30.61
C MET A 1 14.32 -45.15 30.16
N SER A 2 14.74 -44.00 30.68
CA SER A 2 14.21 -42.68 30.34
C SER A 2 15.32 -41.68 30.67
N ASP A 3 16.21 -41.45 29.71
CA ASP A 3 17.27 -40.45 29.81
C ASP A 3 16.67 -39.06 29.59
N SER A 4 16.64 -38.24 30.64
CA SER A 4 16.39 -36.81 30.55
C SER A 4 17.72 -36.08 30.51
N THR A 5 18.35 -36.02 29.33
CA THR A 5 19.53 -35.19 29.12
C THR A 5 19.09 -33.74 28.89
N SER A 6 19.17 -32.93 29.94
CA SER A 6 19.08 -31.48 29.86
C SER A 6 20.33 -30.94 29.17
N TRP A 7 20.10 -30.16 28.11
CA TRP A 7 21.16 -29.52 27.33
C TRP A 7 21.77 -28.35 28.12
N ALA A 8 23.08 -28.41 28.40
CA ALA A 8 23.83 -27.35 29.08
C ALA A 8 24.59 -26.48 28.07
N SER A 9 24.38 -25.17 28.12
CA SER A 9 25.07 -24.18 27.30
C SER A 9 26.52 -23.98 27.76
N PRO A 10 27.54 -24.05 26.88
CA PRO A 10 28.92 -23.74 27.26
C PRO A 10 29.17 -22.23 27.30
N GLY A 11 29.78 -21.74 28.37
CA GLY A 11 30.53 -20.48 28.36
C GLY A 11 29.93 -19.30 29.12
N GLY A 12 29.89 -19.39 30.45
CA GLY A 12 29.78 -18.22 31.34
C GLY A 12 30.99 -18.19 32.28
N TYR A 13 32.08 -17.54 31.85
CA TYR A 13 33.25 -17.35 32.70
C TYR A 13 33.02 -16.09 33.54
N SER A 14 32.67 -16.29 34.82
CA SER A 14 32.66 -15.25 35.85
C SER A 14 34.00 -15.34 36.60
N PRO A 15 34.86 -14.30 36.63
CA PRO A 15 36.00 -14.32 37.54
C PRO A 15 35.55 -13.94 38.95
N GLU A 16 35.81 -14.83 39.91
CA GLU A 16 35.81 -14.52 41.34
C GLU A 16 36.86 -13.45 41.67
N PRO A 17 36.61 -12.53 42.62
CA PRO A 17 37.65 -11.66 43.15
C PRO A 17 38.38 -12.37 44.29
N SER A 18 39.59 -12.83 44.02
CA SER A 18 40.50 -13.40 45.01
C SER A 18 41.42 -12.34 45.63
N GLY A 19 41.45 -12.32 46.97
CA GLY A 19 42.65 -12.12 47.77
C GLY A 19 43.19 -10.68 47.89
N ALA A 20 42.83 -10.01 48.99
CA ALA A 20 43.62 -8.92 49.54
C ALA A 20 44.84 -9.48 50.29
N GLY A 21 46.04 -9.02 49.94
CA GLY A 21 47.29 -9.24 50.67
C GLY A 21 48.16 -7.98 50.56
N PRO A 22 48.84 -7.54 51.64
CA PRO A 22 49.50 -6.24 51.68
C PRO A 22 50.99 -6.29 51.29
N ASP A 23 51.49 -5.08 50.99
CA ASP A 23 52.85 -4.55 51.13
C ASP A 23 53.86 -4.54 49.96
N GLN A 24 54.44 -3.34 49.84
CA GLN A 24 55.82 -2.95 49.50
C GLN A 24 56.15 -2.37 48.12
N GLY A 25 56.94 -1.27 48.18
CA GLY A 25 57.22 -0.34 47.11
C GLY A 25 58.18 -0.85 46.03
N GLY A 26 58.14 -0.19 44.88
CA GLY A 26 59.06 -0.40 43.77
C GLY A 26 58.81 0.62 42.68
N THR A 27 59.72 1.59 42.54
CA THR A 27 59.79 2.54 41.42
C THR A 27 60.26 1.80 40.17
N GLY A 28 59.31 1.43 39.30
CA GLY A 28 59.58 0.78 38.01
C GLY A 28 59.05 1.62 36.84
N ALA A 29 59.94 1.94 35.90
CA ALA A 29 59.63 2.67 34.67
C ALA A 29 58.53 1.97 33.85
N ALA A 30 57.52 2.74 33.42
CA ALA A 30 56.40 2.25 32.63
C ALA A 30 56.87 1.84 31.21
N PRO A 31 56.63 0.59 30.77
CA PRO A 31 56.84 0.20 29.38
C PRO A 31 55.82 0.89 28.48
N GLY A 32 56.25 1.31 27.29
CA GLY A 32 55.48 2.09 26.33
C GLY A 32 54.06 1.58 26.10
N ALA A 33 53.11 2.51 26.13
CA ALA A 33 51.71 2.25 25.83
C ALA A 33 51.57 1.71 24.40
N VAL A 34 51.22 0.42 24.31
CA VAL A 34 50.76 -0.21 23.07
C VAL A 34 49.50 0.55 22.62
N PRO A 35 49.43 1.08 21.39
CA PRO A 35 48.21 1.71 20.91
C PRO A 35 47.07 0.69 20.98
N PRO A 36 45.88 1.05 21.51
CA PRO A 36 44.79 0.11 21.66
C PRO A 36 44.43 -0.45 20.28
N ALA A 37 44.49 -1.77 20.15
CA ALA A 37 44.08 -2.47 18.94
C ALA A 37 42.67 -1.99 18.56
N ALA A 38 42.50 -1.55 17.31
CA ALA A 38 41.22 -1.08 16.79
C ALA A 38 40.19 -2.20 16.99
N GLY A 39 39.34 -2.04 18.01
CA GLY A 39 38.34 -3.03 18.38
C GLY A 39 37.39 -3.27 17.21
N TRP A 40 37.13 -4.54 16.92
CA TRP A 40 36.12 -4.93 15.94
C TRP A 40 34.79 -4.24 16.27
N THR A 41 34.36 -3.33 15.40
CA THR A 41 33.06 -2.68 15.51
C THR A 41 32.04 -3.55 14.77
N PRO A 42 31.00 -4.06 15.45
CA PRO A 42 30.00 -4.89 14.80
C PRO A 42 29.39 -4.13 13.62
N PRO A 43 29.17 -4.79 12.47
CA PRO A 43 28.55 -4.14 11.33
C PRO A 43 27.18 -3.58 11.75
N PRO A 44 26.86 -2.33 11.36
CA PRO A 44 25.62 -1.69 11.73
C PRO A 44 24.42 -2.54 11.29
N LYS A 45 23.48 -2.78 12.22
CA LYS A 45 22.32 -3.64 11.97
C LYS A 45 21.51 -3.08 10.78
N PRO A 46 21.21 -3.90 9.75
CA PRO A 46 20.34 -3.49 8.66
C PRO A 46 18.97 -3.04 9.20
N GLY A 47 18.36 -2.03 8.59
CA GLY A 47 17.07 -1.49 9.02
C GLY A 47 15.90 -2.47 8.83
N LEU A 48 15.11 -2.24 7.78
CA LEU A 48 13.96 -3.08 7.42
C LEU A 48 14.37 -4.28 6.57
N ILE A 49 15.35 -4.09 5.68
CA ILE A 49 15.77 -5.05 4.67
C ILE A 49 17.30 -5.16 4.64
N PRO A 50 17.86 -6.28 4.16
CA PRO A 50 19.28 -6.35 3.88
C PRO A 50 19.65 -5.34 2.78
N LEU A 51 20.84 -4.73 2.88
CA LEU A 51 21.35 -3.78 1.89
C LEU A 51 21.98 -4.52 0.70
N ARG A 52 21.18 -5.38 0.08
CA ARG A 52 21.53 -6.16 -1.13
C ARG A 52 20.25 -6.43 -1.92
N PRO A 53 20.37 -6.77 -3.22
CA PRO A 53 19.21 -7.14 -4.03
C PRO A 53 18.32 -8.19 -3.34
N LEU A 54 17.01 -7.94 -3.36
CA LEU A 54 16.03 -8.71 -2.59
C LEU A 54 15.63 -10.00 -3.31
N GLU A 55 15.46 -11.05 -2.52
CA GLU A 55 14.77 -12.27 -2.91
C GLU A 55 13.27 -12.13 -2.61
N PHE A 56 12.45 -12.92 -3.31
CA PHE A 56 10.99 -12.84 -3.17
C PHE A 56 10.52 -13.04 -1.72
N GLY A 57 11.05 -14.05 -1.01
CA GLY A 57 10.68 -14.30 0.39
C GLY A 57 11.04 -13.15 1.32
N THR A 58 12.21 -12.53 1.12
CA THR A 58 12.62 -11.34 1.88
C THR A 58 11.75 -10.13 1.60
N LEU A 59 11.32 -9.95 0.34
CA LEU A 59 10.44 -8.86 -0.06
C LEU A 59 9.05 -9.00 0.58
N LEU A 60 8.48 -10.20 0.51
CA LEU A 60 7.19 -10.49 1.13
C LEU A 60 7.27 -10.31 2.65
N GLY A 61 8.26 -10.91 3.31
CA GLY A 61 8.48 -10.74 4.75
C GLY A 61 8.66 -9.28 5.16
N ALA A 62 9.42 -8.51 4.40
CA ALA A 62 9.64 -7.08 4.65
C ALA A 62 8.35 -6.27 4.50
N SER A 63 7.46 -6.60 3.56
CA SER A 63 6.18 -5.90 3.40
C SER A 63 5.28 -6.04 4.65
N PHE A 64 5.24 -7.22 5.27
CA PHE A 64 4.56 -7.42 6.56
C PHE A 64 5.30 -6.74 7.72
N GLN A 65 6.63 -6.71 7.66
CA GLN A 65 7.46 -6.09 8.68
C GLN A 65 7.26 -4.57 8.75
N VAL A 66 6.90 -3.90 7.65
CA VAL A 66 6.51 -2.48 7.63
C VAL A 66 5.36 -2.21 8.61
N LEU A 67 4.33 -3.07 8.60
CA LEU A 67 3.16 -2.94 9.47
C LEU A 67 3.53 -3.12 10.95
N ARG A 68 4.44 -4.07 11.25
CA ARG A 68 4.85 -4.42 12.62
C ARG A 68 5.88 -3.46 13.20
N ARG A 69 6.79 -2.92 12.38
CA ARG A 69 7.91 -2.08 12.82
C ARG A 69 7.44 -0.69 13.27
N ASN A 70 6.46 -0.13 12.58
CA ASN A 70 5.96 1.24 12.82
C ASN A 70 4.45 1.35 12.54
N PRO A 71 3.57 0.75 13.38
CA PRO A 71 2.14 0.58 13.07
C PRO A 71 1.35 1.90 13.06
N ARG A 72 1.73 2.89 13.87
CA ARG A 72 1.00 4.15 13.98
C ARG A 72 0.95 4.93 12.65
N PRO A 73 2.08 5.25 12.00
CA PRO A 73 2.07 5.93 10.70
C PRO A 73 1.69 5.03 9.52
N THR A 74 1.83 3.70 9.63
CA THR A 74 1.50 2.78 8.54
C THR A 74 0.05 2.34 8.62
N PHE A 75 -0.29 1.46 9.56
CA PHE A 75 -1.65 0.96 9.76
C PHE A 75 -2.62 2.06 10.17
N GLY A 76 -2.23 2.96 11.07
CA GLY A 76 -3.13 4.03 11.52
C GLY A 76 -3.53 4.99 10.39
N ALA A 77 -2.57 5.44 9.57
CA ALA A 77 -2.88 6.27 8.41
C ALA A 77 -3.68 5.51 7.35
N ALA A 78 -3.31 4.25 7.07
CA ALA A 78 -4.05 3.41 6.15
C ALA A 78 -5.50 3.18 6.60
N LEU A 79 -5.72 2.90 7.89
CA LEU A 79 -7.04 2.68 8.45
C LEU A 79 -7.88 3.94 8.37
N LEU A 80 -7.34 5.11 8.75
CA LEU A 80 -8.08 6.37 8.67
C LEU A 80 -8.47 6.72 7.23
N LEU A 81 -7.53 6.63 6.30
CA LEU A 81 -7.76 6.96 4.89
C LEU A 81 -8.71 5.95 4.23
N ASN A 82 -8.54 4.65 4.49
CA ASN A 82 -9.38 3.61 3.92
C ASN A 82 -10.78 3.62 4.54
N ALA A 83 -10.91 3.79 5.86
CA ALA A 83 -12.20 3.96 6.51
C ALA A 83 -12.94 5.17 5.95
N LEU A 84 -12.29 6.34 5.83
CA LEU A 84 -12.92 7.51 5.21
C LEU A 84 -13.52 7.18 3.84
N VAL A 85 -12.75 6.53 2.97
CA VAL A 85 -13.21 6.17 1.62
C VAL A 85 -14.34 5.15 1.65
N VAL A 86 -14.20 4.08 2.42
CA VAL A 86 -15.16 2.96 2.46
C VAL A 86 -16.46 3.39 3.12
N PHE A 87 -16.41 4.09 4.27
CA PHE A 87 -17.62 4.60 4.93
C PHE A 87 -18.33 5.66 4.07
N LEU A 88 -17.57 6.55 3.43
CA LEU A 88 -18.18 7.55 2.55
C LEU A 88 -18.83 6.91 1.33
N SER A 89 -18.12 6.02 0.63
CA SER A 89 -18.62 5.35 -0.57
C SER A 89 -19.85 4.50 -0.26
N THR A 90 -19.80 3.72 0.82
CA THR A 90 -20.96 2.89 1.20
C THR A 90 -22.10 3.73 1.75
N GLY A 91 -21.83 4.74 2.57
CA GLY A 91 -22.86 5.65 3.09
C GLY A 91 -23.59 6.38 1.97
N ILE A 92 -22.87 6.92 0.99
CA ILE A 92 -23.44 7.51 -0.23
C ILE A 92 -24.31 6.49 -0.97
N SER A 93 -23.78 5.29 -1.20
CA SER A 93 -24.50 4.23 -1.93
C SER A 93 -25.79 3.84 -1.21
N THR A 94 -25.74 3.66 0.10
CA THR A 94 -26.89 3.33 0.94
C THR A 94 -27.95 4.43 0.88
N VAL A 95 -27.56 5.70 1.01
CA VAL A 95 -28.51 6.83 0.91
C VAL A 95 -29.18 6.87 -0.47
N ILE A 96 -28.43 6.68 -1.55
CA ILE A 96 -28.97 6.67 -2.91
C ILE A 96 -29.96 5.51 -3.09
N VAL A 97 -29.59 4.30 -2.67
CA VAL A 97 -30.43 3.10 -2.83
C VAL A 97 -31.71 3.24 -2.02
N VAL A 98 -31.62 3.62 -0.73
CA VAL A 98 -32.78 3.77 0.14
C VAL A 98 -33.70 4.89 -0.37
N SER A 99 -33.16 6.08 -0.66
CA SER A 99 -33.98 7.19 -1.18
C SER A 99 -34.53 6.92 -2.58
N GLY A 100 -33.83 6.15 -3.41
CA GLY A 100 -34.30 5.71 -4.73
C GLY A 100 -35.49 4.75 -4.59
N LEU A 101 -35.37 3.75 -3.73
CA LEU A 101 -36.44 2.78 -3.45
C LEU A 101 -37.68 3.45 -2.83
N GLU A 102 -37.47 4.37 -1.90
CA GLU A 102 -38.51 5.13 -1.22
C GLU A 102 -39.26 6.08 -2.17
N ARG A 103 -38.56 6.69 -3.13
CA ARG A 103 -39.20 7.48 -4.19
C ARG A 103 -39.95 6.59 -5.17
N ALA A 104 -39.36 5.48 -5.59
CA ALA A 104 -39.97 4.54 -6.51
C ALA A 104 -41.25 3.89 -5.94
N SER A 105 -41.29 3.62 -4.63
CA SER A 105 -42.48 3.02 -3.98
C SER A 105 -43.66 3.98 -3.84
N ARG A 106 -43.43 5.30 -3.95
CA ARG A 106 -44.47 6.33 -3.86
C ARG A 106 -44.82 6.98 -5.20
N ALA A 107 -44.08 6.64 -6.25
CA ALA A 107 -44.23 7.24 -7.57
C ALA A 107 -45.40 6.64 -8.34
N ASP A 108 -46.11 7.48 -9.09
CA ASP A 108 -46.95 6.99 -10.17
C ASP A 108 -46.08 6.45 -11.32
N PHE A 109 -46.59 5.46 -12.06
CA PHE A 109 -45.88 4.86 -13.19
C PHE A 109 -45.44 5.89 -14.26
N ALA A 110 -46.17 7.00 -14.38
CA ALA A 110 -45.85 8.08 -15.31
C ALA A 110 -44.56 8.84 -14.95
N ASP A 111 -44.15 8.85 -13.67
CA ASP A 111 -42.96 9.55 -13.18
C ASP A 111 -41.73 8.65 -13.03
N ALA A 112 -41.89 7.34 -13.32
CA ALA A 112 -40.86 6.33 -13.11
C ALA A 112 -39.56 6.66 -13.87
N ASP A 113 -39.66 7.07 -15.13
CA ASP A 113 -38.50 7.42 -15.96
C ASP A 113 -37.75 8.65 -15.41
N THR A 114 -38.49 9.66 -14.97
CA THR A 114 -37.92 10.89 -14.38
C THR A 114 -37.20 10.59 -13.07
N ILE A 115 -37.79 9.75 -12.21
CA ILE A 115 -37.20 9.36 -10.93
C ILE A 115 -35.96 8.49 -11.15
N PHE A 116 -36.01 7.57 -12.12
CA PHE A 116 -34.88 6.74 -12.48
C PHE A 116 -33.71 7.58 -13.00
N ALA A 117 -33.98 8.49 -13.95
CA ALA A 117 -32.98 9.41 -14.49
C ALA A 117 -32.38 10.32 -13.39
N GLY A 118 -33.22 10.88 -12.51
CA GLY A 118 -32.78 11.70 -11.39
C GLY A 118 -31.93 10.93 -10.36
N THR A 119 -32.27 9.66 -10.12
CA THR A 119 -31.51 8.78 -9.22
C THR A 119 -30.15 8.42 -9.82
N ILE A 120 -30.08 8.13 -11.11
CA ILE A 120 -28.81 7.92 -11.82
C ILE A 120 -27.96 9.18 -11.80
N ALA A 121 -28.54 10.34 -12.10
CA ALA A 121 -27.81 11.61 -12.09
C ALA A 121 -27.20 11.90 -10.71
N LEU A 122 -27.98 11.71 -9.64
CA LEU A 122 -27.49 11.84 -8.26
C LEU A 122 -26.39 10.81 -7.96
N ALA A 123 -26.57 9.57 -8.38
CA ALA A 123 -25.59 8.51 -8.17
C ALA A 123 -24.27 8.81 -8.88
N LEU A 124 -24.30 9.36 -10.09
CA LEU A 124 -23.12 9.76 -10.84
C LEU A 124 -22.36 10.89 -10.12
N VAL A 125 -23.05 11.95 -9.71
CA VAL A 125 -22.42 13.07 -8.98
C VAL A 125 -21.79 12.59 -7.67
N ALA A 126 -22.51 11.77 -6.90
CA ALA A 126 -22.01 11.29 -5.63
C ALA A 126 -20.84 10.30 -5.79
N THR A 127 -20.89 9.45 -6.83
CA THR A 127 -19.77 8.56 -7.18
C THR A 127 -18.53 9.35 -7.59
N LEU A 128 -18.69 10.40 -8.40
CA LEU A 128 -17.56 11.27 -8.77
C LEU A 128 -16.92 11.94 -7.54
N LEU A 129 -17.73 12.36 -6.56
CA LEU A 129 -17.24 12.90 -5.29
C LEU A 129 -16.45 11.83 -4.49
N ALA A 130 -17.01 10.63 -4.35
CA ALA A 130 -16.35 9.51 -3.67
C ALA A 130 -15.02 9.12 -4.35
N VAL A 131 -15.00 9.08 -5.68
CA VAL A 131 -13.79 8.83 -6.48
C VAL A 131 -12.74 9.92 -6.23
N GLY A 132 -13.12 11.19 -6.23
CA GLY A 132 -12.21 12.30 -5.93
C GLY A 132 -11.54 12.16 -4.56
N ILE A 133 -12.31 11.78 -3.54
CA ILE A 133 -11.79 11.56 -2.18
C ILE A 133 -10.89 10.32 -2.12
N SER A 134 -11.28 9.25 -2.82
CA SER A 134 -10.47 8.02 -2.95
C SER A 134 -9.12 8.29 -3.61
N ILE A 135 -9.08 9.11 -4.66
CA ILE A 135 -7.84 9.51 -5.35
C ILE A 135 -6.86 10.18 -4.39
N VAL A 136 -7.35 11.09 -3.55
CA VAL A 136 -6.52 11.78 -2.55
C VAL A 136 -6.03 10.79 -1.49
N ALA A 137 -6.94 9.97 -0.94
CA ALA A 137 -6.60 8.99 0.08
C ALA A 137 -5.54 7.97 -0.40
N GLN A 138 -5.71 7.45 -1.61
CA GLN A 138 -4.76 6.51 -2.22
C GLN A 138 -3.40 7.18 -2.48
N ALA A 139 -3.37 8.40 -3.00
CA ALA A 139 -2.12 9.13 -3.23
C ALA A 139 -1.33 9.38 -1.94
N LEU A 140 -2.04 9.83 -0.89
CA LEU A 140 -1.44 10.06 0.42
C LEU A 140 -0.89 8.76 1.02
N LEU A 141 -1.69 7.70 1.02
CA LEU A 141 -1.27 6.40 1.53
C LEU A 141 -0.05 5.88 0.77
N GLN A 142 -0.06 5.98 -0.56
CA GLN A 142 1.03 5.53 -1.41
C GLN A 142 2.33 6.25 -1.10
N GLY A 143 2.29 7.58 -0.97
CA GLY A 143 3.47 8.37 -0.62
C GLY A 143 3.96 8.12 0.81
N ILE A 144 3.05 8.03 1.79
CA ILE A 144 3.40 7.79 3.20
C ILE A 144 4.12 6.45 3.36
N ILE A 145 3.55 5.37 2.82
CA ILE A 145 4.15 4.04 2.94
C ILE A 145 5.45 3.96 2.15
N SER A 146 5.55 4.60 0.98
CA SER A 146 6.78 4.63 0.20
C SER A 146 7.93 5.34 0.94
N LEU A 147 7.65 6.47 1.58
CA LEU A 147 8.60 7.18 2.44
C LEU A 147 8.97 6.36 3.68
N GLU A 148 7.98 5.74 4.33
CA GLU A 148 8.24 4.90 5.51
C GLU A 148 9.12 3.71 5.16
N VAL A 149 8.84 3.00 4.07
CA VAL A 149 9.69 1.89 3.60
C VAL A 149 11.13 2.36 3.40
N THR A 150 11.30 3.49 2.72
CA THR A 150 12.61 4.10 2.45
C THR A 150 13.36 4.40 3.74
N ARG A 151 12.72 5.06 4.70
CA ARG A 151 13.36 5.45 5.97
C ARG A 151 13.58 4.25 6.89
N ALA A 152 12.67 3.29 6.87
CA ALA A 152 12.81 2.04 7.58
C ALA A 152 14.00 1.20 7.06
N THR A 153 14.34 1.26 5.76
CA THR A 153 15.57 0.61 5.25
C THR A 153 16.85 1.15 5.92
N LEU A 154 16.88 2.44 6.24
CA LEU A 154 17.97 3.12 6.95
C LEU A 154 17.92 2.91 8.47
N GLY A 155 16.99 2.11 8.96
CA GLY A 155 16.79 1.86 10.38
C GLY A 155 16.03 2.97 11.12
N GLU A 156 15.62 4.03 10.42
CA GLU A 156 14.88 5.14 11.01
C GLU A 156 13.45 4.72 11.36
N LYS A 157 12.89 5.37 12.38
CA LYS A 157 11.47 5.27 12.74
C LYS A 157 10.91 6.69 12.81
N LEU A 158 10.13 7.06 11.82
CA LEU A 158 9.56 8.40 11.73
C LEU A 158 8.12 8.40 12.22
N THR A 159 7.70 9.53 12.75
CA THR A 159 6.29 9.81 13.05
C THR A 159 5.54 10.17 11.77
N LEU A 160 4.20 10.04 11.80
CA LEU A 160 3.35 10.40 10.66
C LEU A 160 3.57 11.85 10.20
N ARG A 161 3.75 12.77 11.14
CA ARG A 161 4.04 14.18 10.85
C ARG A 161 5.36 14.34 10.10
N GLN A 162 6.42 13.67 10.54
CA GLN A 162 7.72 13.72 9.87
C GLN A 162 7.68 13.14 8.45
N LEU A 163 6.93 12.04 8.25
CA LEU A 163 6.71 11.47 6.91
C LEU A 163 5.92 12.45 6.02
N PHE A 164 4.90 13.10 6.58
CA PHE A 164 4.12 14.08 5.84
C PHE A 164 4.96 15.30 5.43
N ASP A 165 5.80 15.80 6.35
CA ASP A 165 6.74 16.89 6.10
C ASP A 165 7.82 16.50 5.08
N LEU A 166 8.28 15.24 5.09
CA LEU A 166 9.19 14.70 4.07
C LEU A 166 8.57 14.69 2.67
N GLY A 167 7.27 14.50 2.54
CA GLY A 167 6.53 14.57 1.27
C GLY A 167 6.10 16.00 0.88
N ARG A 168 6.33 17.00 1.73
CA ARG A 168 5.87 18.38 1.50
C ARG A 168 6.40 18.93 0.19
N GLY A 169 5.49 19.53 -0.58
CA GLY A 169 5.75 20.07 -1.93
C GLY A 169 5.56 19.08 -3.07
N ARG A 170 5.35 17.79 -2.79
CA ARG A 170 5.10 16.75 -3.81
C ARG A 170 3.75 16.04 -3.68
N TRP A 171 2.98 16.28 -2.60
CA TRP A 171 1.64 15.72 -2.43
C TRP A 171 0.69 16.05 -3.59
N TRP A 172 0.69 17.29 -4.08
CA TRP A 172 -0.14 17.66 -5.24
C TRP A 172 0.30 17.00 -6.55
N ALA A 173 1.61 16.74 -6.72
CA ALA A 173 2.09 15.99 -7.87
C ALA A 173 1.62 14.53 -7.80
N LEU A 174 1.63 13.91 -6.61
CA LEU A 174 1.07 12.58 -6.42
C LEU A 174 -0.45 12.53 -6.66
N ILE A 175 -1.19 13.47 -6.09
CA ILE A 175 -2.65 13.55 -6.27
C ILE A 175 -2.97 13.80 -7.74
N GLY A 176 -2.25 14.69 -8.42
CA GLY A 176 -2.40 14.92 -9.85
C GLY A 176 -2.06 13.68 -10.69
N TRP A 177 -1.06 12.91 -10.29
CA TRP A 177 -0.71 11.64 -10.93
C TRP A 177 -1.82 10.58 -10.77
N THR A 178 -2.30 10.37 -9.54
CA THR A 178 -3.38 9.41 -9.29
C THR A 178 -4.69 9.85 -9.94
N ALA A 179 -4.97 11.15 -9.95
CA ALA A 179 -6.12 11.73 -10.65
C ALA A 179 -6.02 11.53 -12.16
N LEU A 180 -4.84 11.76 -12.76
CA LEU A 180 -4.62 11.53 -14.18
C LEU A 180 -4.83 10.06 -14.55
N LEU A 181 -4.26 9.15 -13.77
CA LEU A 181 -4.43 7.71 -14.00
C LEU A 181 -5.90 7.29 -13.85
N GLY A 182 -6.59 7.80 -12.81
CA GLY A 182 -8.02 7.59 -12.62
C GLY A 182 -8.86 8.15 -13.78
N ALA A 183 -8.56 9.36 -14.26
CA ALA A 183 -9.25 9.99 -15.37
C ALA A 183 -9.08 9.20 -16.68
N VAL A 184 -7.88 8.67 -16.95
CA VAL A 184 -7.63 7.81 -18.12
C VAL A 184 -8.45 6.53 -18.04
N VAL A 185 -8.51 5.89 -16.86
CA VAL A 185 -9.34 4.69 -16.66
C VAL A 185 -10.83 5.01 -16.83
N MET A 186 -11.31 6.10 -16.23
CA MET A 186 -12.70 6.53 -16.37
C MET A 186 -13.06 6.86 -17.82
N ALA A 187 -12.19 7.55 -18.55
CA ALA A 187 -12.39 7.84 -19.97
C ALA A 187 -12.44 6.55 -20.81
N ALA A 188 -11.55 5.61 -20.55
CA ALA A 188 -11.54 4.32 -21.25
C ALA A 188 -12.82 3.50 -20.99
N LEU A 189 -13.30 3.49 -19.74
CA LEU A 189 -14.58 2.87 -19.38
C LEU A 189 -15.77 3.59 -20.02
N ALA A 190 -15.78 4.93 -20.02
CA ALA A 190 -16.84 5.71 -20.65
C ALA A 190 -16.93 5.45 -22.16
N VAL A 191 -15.78 5.36 -22.84
CA VAL A 191 -15.72 5.00 -24.27
C VAL A 191 -16.27 3.58 -24.49
N LEU A 192 -15.84 2.60 -23.68
CA LEU A 192 -16.34 1.23 -23.79
C LEU A 192 -17.85 1.14 -23.56
N ILE A 193 -18.34 1.76 -22.50
CA ILE A 193 -19.77 1.81 -22.18
C ILE A 193 -20.53 2.50 -23.30
N GLY A 194 -20.06 3.64 -23.80
CA GLY A 194 -20.69 4.37 -24.90
C GLY A 194 -20.78 3.53 -26.19
N LEU A 195 -19.70 2.80 -26.53
CA LEU A 195 -19.69 1.89 -27.67
C LEU A 195 -20.72 0.77 -27.49
N SER A 196 -20.75 0.11 -26.33
CA SER A 196 -21.72 -0.97 -26.04
C SER A 196 -23.16 -0.48 -26.00
N LEU A 197 -23.43 0.68 -25.40
CA LEU A 197 -24.75 1.30 -25.36
C LEU A 197 -25.28 1.61 -26.76
N GLY A 198 -24.40 2.02 -27.69
CA GLY A 198 -24.78 2.26 -29.09
C GLY A 198 -25.42 1.03 -29.76
N PHE A 199 -24.98 -0.18 -29.40
CA PHE A 199 -25.61 -1.42 -29.87
C PHE A 199 -26.94 -1.71 -29.16
N PHE A 200 -27.03 -1.45 -27.85
CA PHE A 200 -28.25 -1.74 -27.09
C PHE A 200 -29.43 -0.84 -27.47
N VAL A 201 -29.17 0.39 -27.93
CA VAL A 201 -30.22 1.31 -28.40
C VAL A 201 -30.95 0.81 -29.65
N VAL A 202 -30.29 -0.02 -30.49
CA VAL A 202 -30.92 -0.60 -31.69
C VAL A 202 -32.01 -1.61 -31.32
N GLY A 203 -31.82 -2.36 -30.23
CA GLY A 203 -32.86 -3.18 -29.60
C GLY A 203 -33.18 -4.52 -30.28
N ASP A 204 -32.59 -4.85 -31.42
CA ASP A 204 -32.77 -6.16 -32.06
C ASP A 204 -31.80 -7.22 -31.47
N PRO A 205 -32.16 -8.53 -31.51
CA PRO A 205 -31.36 -9.57 -30.86
C PRO A 205 -29.91 -9.64 -31.34
N LEU A 206 -29.66 -9.33 -32.62
CA LEU A 206 -28.31 -9.34 -33.19
C LEU A 206 -27.48 -8.16 -32.69
N ALA A 207 -28.03 -6.93 -32.61
CA ALA A 207 -27.28 -5.82 -32.01
C ALA A 207 -27.03 -6.02 -30.52
N ILE A 208 -27.99 -6.58 -29.76
CA ILE A 208 -27.76 -6.90 -28.34
C ILE A 208 -26.60 -7.88 -28.19
N ALA A 209 -26.57 -8.96 -28.98
CA ALA A 209 -25.46 -9.91 -28.99
C ALA A 209 -24.13 -9.22 -29.36
N GLY A 210 -24.13 -8.35 -30.37
CA GLY A 210 -22.97 -7.54 -30.75
C GLY A 210 -22.47 -6.64 -29.61
N GLY A 211 -23.38 -5.94 -28.93
CA GLY A 211 -23.06 -5.07 -27.79
C GLY A 211 -22.46 -5.83 -26.61
N VAL A 212 -22.97 -7.03 -26.32
CA VAL A 212 -22.40 -7.93 -25.30
C VAL A 212 -21.00 -8.40 -25.69
N VAL A 213 -20.78 -8.79 -26.95
CA VAL A 213 -19.46 -9.22 -27.44
C VAL A 213 -18.44 -8.07 -27.34
N VAL A 214 -18.82 -6.86 -27.78
CA VAL A 214 -17.98 -5.66 -27.67
C VAL A 214 -17.65 -5.36 -26.21
N LEU A 215 -18.64 -5.47 -25.31
CA LEU A 215 -18.44 -5.25 -23.88
C LEU A 215 -17.44 -6.27 -23.30
N LEU A 216 -17.64 -7.55 -23.56
CA LEU A 216 -16.78 -8.62 -23.01
C LEU A 216 -15.34 -8.52 -23.52
N ILE A 217 -15.15 -8.37 -24.84
CA ILE A 217 -13.82 -8.22 -25.45
C ILE A 217 -13.17 -6.92 -24.99
N GLY A 218 -13.94 -5.83 -24.92
CA GLY A 218 -13.46 -4.53 -24.45
C GLY A 218 -13.01 -4.58 -22.99
N VAL A 219 -13.79 -5.20 -22.10
CA VAL A 219 -13.40 -5.40 -20.69
C VAL A 219 -12.11 -6.22 -20.59
N LEU A 220 -12.02 -7.33 -21.33
CA LEU A 220 -10.80 -8.16 -21.33
C LEU A 220 -9.58 -7.38 -21.84
N GLY A 221 -9.74 -6.62 -22.93
CA GLY A 221 -8.70 -5.76 -23.47
C GLY A 221 -8.26 -4.68 -22.48
N LEU A 222 -9.22 -4.02 -21.81
CA LEU A 222 -8.94 -3.04 -20.77
C LEU A 222 -8.21 -3.66 -19.58
N ILE A 223 -8.55 -4.88 -19.16
CA ILE A 223 -7.83 -5.60 -18.10
C ILE A 223 -6.36 -5.80 -18.51
N VAL A 224 -6.12 -6.34 -19.70
CA VAL A 224 -4.76 -6.60 -20.20
C VAL A 224 -3.94 -5.31 -20.28
N VAL A 225 -4.51 -4.26 -20.86
CA VAL A 225 -3.87 -2.95 -20.97
C VAL A 225 -3.62 -2.35 -19.58
N SER A 226 -4.58 -2.43 -18.66
CA SER A 226 -4.45 -1.91 -17.30
C SER A 226 -3.36 -2.62 -16.52
N VAL A 227 -3.24 -3.94 -16.64
CA VAL A 227 -2.18 -4.72 -16.01
C VAL A 227 -0.81 -4.34 -16.58
N TRP A 228 -0.70 -4.19 -17.90
CA TRP A 228 0.54 -3.81 -18.56
C TRP A 228 0.98 -2.38 -18.21
N ILE A 229 0.10 -1.40 -18.37
CA ILE A 229 0.33 0.01 -18.03
C ILE A 229 0.59 0.15 -16.53
N GLY A 230 -0.24 -0.47 -15.69
CA GLY A 230 -0.11 -0.42 -14.24
C GLY A 230 1.24 -0.95 -13.76
N THR A 231 1.74 -2.02 -14.37
CA THR A 231 3.08 -2.55 -14.06
C THR A 231 4.19 -1.59 -14.50
N MET A 232 4.10 -1.03 -15.72
CA MET A 232 5.10 -0.05 -16.22
C MET A 232 5.15 1.24 -15.39
N LEU A 233 4.03 1.60 -14.76
CA LEU A 233 3.87 2.81 -13.97
C LEU A 233 3.92 2.58 -12.45
N ALA A 234 4.12 1.35 -11.99
CA ALA A 234 4.07 0.97 -10.58
C ALA A 234 5.05 1.76 -9.69
N PHE A 235 6.14 2.29 -10.26
CA PHE A 235 7.18 3.00 -9.54
C PHE A 235 7.08 4.53 -9.61
N VAL A 236 6.13 5.08 -10.38
CA VAL A 236 5.95 6.54 -10.51
C VAL A 236 5.72 7.23 -9.15
N PRO A 237 4.88 6.69 -8.24
CA PRO A 237 4.61 7.34 -6.96
C PRO A 237 5.86 7.38 -6.06
N ALA A 238 6.64 6.30 -6.05
CA ALA A 238 7.92 6.24 -5.37
C ALA A 238 8.91 7.27 -5.95
N ALA A 239 9.02 7.36 -7.28
CA ALA A 239 9.90 8.33 -7.95
C ALA A 239 9.50 9.80 -7.69
N ILE A 240 8.20 10.11 -7.62
CA ILE A 240 7.71 11.47 -7.32
C ILE A 240 8.05 11.88 -5.88
N VAL A 241 7.92 10.98 -4.92
CA VAL A 241 8.03 11.33 -3.50
C VAL A 241 9.44 11.16 -2.97
N ILE A 242 10.07 10.01 -3.26
CA ILE A 242 11.40 9.67 -2.75
C ILE A 242 12.45 10.52 -3.46
N GLU A 243 12.41 10.55 -4.80
CA GLU A 243 13.42 11.24 -5.60
C GLU A 243 13.02 12.68 -5.95
N ARG A 244 11.80 13.09 -5.58
CA ARG A 244 11.26 14.43 -5.84
C ARG A 244 11.30 14.81 -7.33
N LEU A 245 11.13 13.84 -8.24
CA LEU A 245 11.13 14.07 -9.68
C LEU A 245 9.81 14.70 -10.19
N PRO A 246 9.85 15.51 -11.26
CA PRO A 246 8.64 15.95 -11.95
C PRO A 246 7.96 14.79 -12.67
N LEU A 247 6.64 14.91 -12.92
CA LEU A 247 5.79 13.82 -13.43
C LEU A 247 6.35 13.13 -14.67
N GLY A 248 6.71 13.88 -15.73
CA GLY A 248 7.22 13.28 -16.97
C GLY A 248 8.52 12.51 -16.78
N THR A 249 9.43 13.01 -15.95
CA THR A 249 10.69 12.33 -15.62
C THR A 249 10.43 11.10 -14.74
N ALA A 250 9.51 11.17 -13.80
CA ALA A 250 9.10 10.05 -12.96
C ALA A 250 8.51 8.90 -13.79
N VAL A 251 7.65 9.21 -14.78
CA VAL A 251 7.08 8.22 -15.71
C VAL A 251 8.16 7.55 -16.54
N ARG A 252 9.06 8.34 -17.16
CA ARG A 252 10.17 7.80 -17.96
C ARG A 252 11.10 6.92 -17.12
N ARG A 253 11.36 7.33 -15.88
CA ARG A 253 12.19 6.57 -14.93
C ARG A 253 11.52 5.25 -14.54
N SER A 254 10.24 5.27 -14.17
CA SER A 254 9.46 4.04 -13.90
C SER A 254 9.54 3.08 -15.08
N TRP A 255 9.34 3.58 -16.29
CA TRP A 255 9.40 2.76 -17.50
C TRP A 255 10.77 2.11 -17.71
N ARG A 256 11.86 2.88 -17.55
CA ARG A 256 13.24 2.35 -17.70
C ARG A 256 13.54 1.27 -16.66
N LEU A 257 13.12 1.47 -15.42
CA LEU A 257 13.35 0.52 -14.33
C LEU A 257 12.55 -0.77 -14.52
N VAL A 258 11.31 -0.69 -15.00
CA VAL A 258 10.43 -1.85 -15.18
C VAL A 258 10.78 -2.66 -16.43
N ARG A 259 11.14 -2.02 -17.55
CA ARG A 259 11.33 -2.69 -18.86
C ARG A 259 12.28 -3.89 -18.81
N GLY A 260 13.38 -3.80 -18.05
CA GLY A 260 14.36 -4.89 -17.91
C GLY A 260 13.99 -6.00 -16.91
N GLY A 261 12.84 -5.90 -16.23
CA GLY A 261 12.41 -6.86 -15.20
C GLY A 261 10.89 -7.05 -15.15
N PHE A 262 10.19 -6.76 -16.25
CA PHE A 262 8.73 -6.66 -16.30
C PHE A 262 8.02 -7.88 -15.71
N TRP A 263 8.35 -9.09 -16.17
CA TRP A 263 7.68 -10.32 -15.74
C TRP A 263 7.85 -10.63 -14.25
N ARG A 264 9.03 -10.34 -13.69
CA ARG A 264 9.29 -10.51 -12.26
C ARG A 264 8.50 -9.50 -11.44
N ILE A 265 8.42 -8.25 -11.90
CA ILE A 265 7.66 -7.18 -11.22
C ILE A 265 6.16 -7.47 -11.31
N LEU A 266 5.65 -7.78 -12.50
CA LEU A 266 4.27 -8.19 -12.73
C LEU A 266 3.91 -9.38 -11.86
N GLY A 267 4.69 -10.46 -11.93
CA GLY A 267 4.43 -11.69 -11.17
C GLY A 267 4.44 -11.45 -9.66
N THR A 268 5.36 -10.61 -9.16
CA THR A 268 5.42 -10.28 -7.72
C THR A 268 4.23 -9.42 -7.28
N LEU A 269 3.91 -8.36 -8.03
CA LEU A 269 2.76 -7.49 -7.73
C LEU A 269 1.44 -8.25 -7.82
N LEU A 270 1.28 -9.07 -8.85
CA LEU A 270 0.11 -9.92 -9.05
C LEU A 270 -0.02 -10.94 -7.91
N LEU A 271 1.06 -11.62 -7.54
CA LEU A 271 1.05 -12.59 -6.45
C LEU A 271 0.69 -11.93 -5.12
N VAL A 272 1.28 -10.78 -4.79
CA VAL A 272 0.92 -10.02 -3.58
C VAL A 272 -0.54 -9.59 -3.63
N ALA A 273 -1.02 -9.09 -4.77
CA ALA A 273 -2.42 -8.70 -4.93
C ALA A 273 -3.36 -9.88 -4.73
N VAL A 274 -3.09 -11.05 -5.34
CA VAL A 274 -3.90 -12.26 -5.18
C VAL A 274 -3.87 -12.73 -3.72
N MET A 275 -2.71 -12.78 -3.08
CA MET A 275 -2.60 -13.17 -1.67
C MET A 275 -3.43 -12.27 -0.75
N VAL A 276 -3.35 -10.95 -0.96
CA VAL A 276 -4.15 -9.97 -0.20
C VAL A 276 -5.63 -10.13 -0.45
N ASN A 277 -6.06 -10.34 -1.70
CA ASN A 277 -7.47 -10.50 -2.04
C ASN A 277 -8.05 -11.82 -1.50
N ILE A 278 -7.30 -12.92 -1.56
CA ILE A 278 -7.70 -14.19 -0.96
C ILE A 278 -7.82 -14.03 0.56
N ALA A 279 -6.80 -13.47 1.22
CA ALA A 279 -6.83 -13.24 2.66
C ALA A 279 -8.01 -12.34 3.06
N ALA A 280 -8.27 -11.28 2.29
CA ALA A 280 -9.40 -10.39 2.51
C ALA A 280 -10.72 -11.14 2.38
N SER A 281 -10.90 -11.92 1.30
CA SER A 281 -12.13 -12.68 1.05
C SER A 281 -12.40 -13.70 2.16
N VAL A 282 -11.36 -14.42 2.61
CA VAL A 282 -11.46 -15.38 3.73
C VAL A 282 -11.95 -14.69 5.00
N VAL A 283 -11.49 -13.46 5.28
CA VAL A 283 -11.93 -12.71 6.45
C VAL A 283 -13.35 -12.15 6.27
N THR A 284 -13.69 -11.60 5.10
CA THR A 284 -14.97 -10.87 4.91
C THR A 284 -16.16 -11.78 4.61
N THR A 285 -15.94 -12.93 3.95
CA THR A 285 -17.02 -13.83 3.50
C THR A 285 -17.90 -14.34 4.64
N PRO A 286 -17.36 -14.83 5.78
CA PRO A 286 -18.19 -15.30 6.89
C PRO A 286 -19.13 -14.20 7.42
N PHE A 287 -18.67 -12.95 7.47
CA PHE A 287 -19.51 -11.83 7.94
C PHE A 287 -20.57 -11.44 6.93
N GLN A 288 -20.27 -11.51 5.62
CA GLN A 288 -21.27 -11.28 4.58
C GLN A 288 -22.35 -12.37 4.58
N LEU A 289 -21.96 -13.63 4.76
CA LEU A 289 -22.89 -14.74 4.91
C LEU A 289 -23.74 -14.57 6.18
N ALA A 290 -23.10 -14.29 7.32
CA ALA A 290 -23.80 -14.02 8.57
C ALA A 290 -24.79 -12.86 8.42
N ALA A 291 -24.41 -11.77 7.75
CA ALA A 291 -25.30 -10.65 7.47
C ALA A 291 -26.50 -11.05 6.60
N THR A 292 -26.27 -11.89 5.58
CA THR A 292 -27.32 -12.39 4.67
C THR A 292 -28.32 -13.29 5.40
N PHE A 293 -27.85 -14.18 6.29
CA PHE A 293 -28.70 -15.12 7.03
C PHE A 293 -29.27 -14.56 8.33
N ALA A 294 -28.68 -13.51 8.90
CA ALA A 294 -29.19 -12.89 10.13
C ALA A 294 -30.48 -12.10 9.89
N ALA A 295 -30.65 -11.48 8.70
CA ALA A 295 -31.82 -10.64 8.42
C ALA A 295 -33.16 -11.40 8.57
N PRO A 296 -33.36 -12.59 7.97
CA PRO A 296 -34.60 -13.36 8.15
C PRO A 296 -34.83 -13.91 9.57
N LEU A 297 -33.75 -14.09 10.35
CA LEU A 297 -33.83 -14.63 11.72
C LEU A 297 -34.23 -13.58 12.75
N VAL A 298 -33.82 -12.32 12.53
CA VAL A 298 -34.14 -11.20 13.42
C VAL A 298 -35.52 -10.62 13.12
N ASN A 299 -35.97 -10.72 11.87
CA ASN A 299 -37.29 -10.28 11.44
C ASN A 299 -38.11 -11.41 10.77
N PRO A 300 -38.57 -12.41 11.55
CA PRO A 300 -39.36 -13.50 11.00
C PRO A 300 -40.74 -13.06 10.49
N ALA A 301 -41.23 -11.89 10.94
CA ALA A 301 -42.53 -11.34 10.55
C ALA A 301 -42.50 -10.52 9.25
N GLY A 302 -41.31 -10.19 8.72
CA GLY A 302 -41.15 -9.43 7.47
C GLY A 302 -41.54 -7.95 7.58
N GLU A 303 -41.40 -7.34 8.76
CA GLU A 303 -41.68 -5.93 8.96
C GLU A 303 -40.63 -5.05 8.27
N VAL A 304 -41.05 -4.17 7.35
CA VAL A 304 -40.13 -3.39 6.50
C VAL A 304 -39.16 -2.51 7.30
N GLU A 305 -39.62 -1.90 8.40
CA GLU A 305 -38.78 -1.02 9.25
C GLU A 305 -37.70 -1.80 10.00
N THR A 306 -38.04 -3.00 10.48
CA THR A 306 -37.12 -3.90 11.17
C THR A 306 -36.07 -4.45 10.19
N ASP A 307 -36.47 -4.78 8.95
CA ASP A 307 -35.54 -5.20 7.90
C ASP A 307 -34.51 -4.14 7.54
N LEU A 308 -34.95 -2.88 7.37
CA LEU A 308 -34.04 -1.78 7.06
C LEU A 308 -33.05 -1.53 8.21
N THR A 309 -33.52 -1.56 9.46
CA THR A 309 -32.68 -1.35 10.64
C THR A 309 -31.63 -2.47 10.78
N VAL A 310 -32.04 -3.72 10.63
CA VAL A 310 -31.15 -4.88 10.69
C VAL A 310 -30.14 -4.85 9.53
N PHE A 311 -30.59 -4.54 8.31
CA PHE A 311 -29.72 -4.38 7.16
C PHE A 311 -28.64 -3.31 7.39
N LEU A 312 -29.03 -2.11 7.85
CA LEU A 312 -28.09 -1.02 8.10
C LEU A 312 -27.07 -1.37 9.20
N ALA A 313 -27.52 -2.01 10.29
CA ALA A 313 -26.65 -2.42 11.37
C ALA A 313 -25.62 -3.48 10.92
N LEU A 314 -26.07 -4.51 10.19
CA LEU A 314 -25.18 -5.57 9.67
C LEU A 314 -24.24 -5.03 8.59
N ASN A 315 -24.73 -4.15 7.71
CA ASN A 315 -23.93 -3.49 6.70
C ASN A 315 -22.81 -2.66 7.34
N LEU A 316 -23.11 -1.91 8.40
CA LEU A 316 -22.11 -1.12 9.13
C LEU A 316 -20.96 -1.99 9.68
N VAL A 317 -21.28 -3.16 10.21
CA VAL A 317 -20.27 -4.12 10.69
C VAL A 317 -19.41 -4.63 9.54
N VAL A 318 -20.02 -5.03 8.42
CA VAL A 318 -19.29 -5.49 7.22
C VAL A 318 -18.40 -4.38 6.65
N VAL A 319 -18.87 -3.14 6.62
CA VAL A 319 -18.12 -1.95 6.19
C VAL A 319 -16.91 -1.70 7.10
N ALA A 320 -17.08 -1.79 8.42
CA ALA A 320 -15.98 -1.63 9.37
C ALA A 320 -14.89 -2.70 9.19
N ILE A 321 -15.29 -3.96 9.00
CA ILE A 321 -14.36 -5.07 8.75
C ILE A 321 -13.64 -4.86 7.40
N THR A 322 -14.38 -4.47 6.37
CA THR A 322 -13.83 -4.20 5.03
C THR A 322 -12.82 -3.06 5.08
N ALA A 323 -13.07 -2.00 5.84
CA ALA A 323 -12.12 -0.90 6.02
C ALA A 323 -10.81 -1.34 6.69
N VAL A 324 -10.90 -2.19 7.73
CA VAL A 324 -9.72 -2.74 8.42
C VAL A 324 -8.91 -3.64 7.50
N VAL A 325 -9.56 -4.60 6.85
CA VAL A 325 -8.92 -5.55 5.94
C VAL A 325 -8.31 -4.82 4.74
N GLY A 326 -9.05 -3.87 4.16
CA GLY A 326 -8.60 -3.03 3.05
C GLY A 326 -7.38 -2.19 3.40
N ALA A 327 -7.34 -1.62 4.61
CA ALA A 327 -6.18 -0.87 5.10
C ALA A 327 -4.90 -1.73 5.16
N ILE A 328 -5.00 -2.96 5.68
CA ILE A 328 -3.86 -3.90 5.73
C ILE A 328 -3.40 -4.24 4.31
N GLY A 329 -4.35 -4.57 3.42
CA GLY A 329 -4.05 -4.90 2.03
C GLY A 329 -3.37 -3.75 1.28
N ALA A 330 -3.84 -2.52 1.50
CA ALA A 330 -3.27 -1.33 0.88
C ALA A 330 -1.84 -1.05 1.36
N VAL A 331 -1.54 -1.27 2.65
CA VAL A 331 -0.15 -1.17 3.16
C VAL A 331 0.73 -2.23 2.52
N LEU A 332 0.30 -3.49 2.48
CA LEU A 332 1.11 -4.59 1.94
C LEU A 332 1.44 -4.41 0.46
N THR A 333 0.44 -4.07 -0.36
CA THR A 333 0.62 -3.84 -1.81
C THR A 333 1.51 -2.64 -2.08
N THR A 334 1.32 -1.54 -1.35
CA THR A 334 2.14 -0.33 -1.48
C THR A 334 3.59 -0.55 -1.01
N ALA A 335 3.76 -1.27 0.10
CA ALA A 335 5.07 -1.62 0.62
C ALA A 335 5.81 -2.53 -0.35
N ALA A 336 5.14 -3.55 -0.91
CA ALA A 336 5.72 -4.43 -1.92
C ALA A 336 6.17 -3.65 -3.17
N ALA A 337 5.34 -2.72 -3.69
CA ALA A 337 5.71 -1.87 -4.82
C ALA A 337 6.92 -0.97 -4.50
N SER A 338 6.98 -0.41 -3.29
CA SER A 338 8.11 0.43 -2.84
C SER A 338 9.39 -0.37 -2.62
N LEU A 339 9.30 -1.59 -2.11
CA LEU A 339 10.44 -2.51 -1.97
C LEU A 339 10.94 -2.99 -3.33
N LEU A 340 10.05 -3.29 -4.28
CA LEU A 340 10.42 -3.60 -5.66
C LEU A 340 11.14 -2.44 -6.33
N TYR A 341 10.72 -1.20 -6.05
CA TYR A 341 11.41 0.00 -6.54
C TYR A 341 12.86 0.06 -6.03
N ILE A 342 13.06 -0.14 -4.73
CA ILE A 342 14.38 -0.17 -4.11
C ILE A 342 15.22 -1.33 -4.65
N ASP A 343 14.66 -2.54 -4.75
CA ASP A 343 15.34 -3.72 -5.35
C ASP A 343 15.81 -3.45 -6.78
N ARG A 344 14.98 -2.79 -7.60
CA ARG A 344 15.35 -2.44 -8.97
C ARG A 344 16.50 -1.43 -8.99
N ARG A 345 16.46 -0.40 -8.15
CA ARG A 345 17.59 0.54 -8.04
C ARG A 345 18.87 -0.12 -7.53
N MET A 346 18.79 -1.06 -6.59
CA MET A 346 19.96 -1.85 -6.18
C MET A 346 20.54 -2.63 -7.36
N ARG A 347 19.69 -3.33 -8.12
CA ARG A 347 20.13 -4.17 -9.25
C ARG A 347 20.65 -3.39 -10.46
N THR A 348 20.13 -2.20 -10.72
CA THR A 348 20.47 -1.45 -11.95
C THR A 348 21.34 -0.22 -11.73
N GLU A 349 21.34 0.34 -10.52
CA GLU A 349 22.03 1.61 -10.21
C GLU A 349 23.06 1.45 -9.08
N GLY A 350 23.18 0.29 -8.42
CA GLY A 350 24.14 0.08 -7.32
C GLY A 350 23.75 0.81 -6.03
N LEU A 351 22.45 1.07 -5.82
CA LEU A 351 21.93 1.76 -4.63
C LEU A 351 22.32 1.05 -3.31
N ASP A 352 22.56 -0.26 -3.34
CA ASP A 352 23.03 -1.01 -2.18
C ASP A 352 24.37 -0.49 -1.64
N LEU A 353 25.31 -0.14 -2.52
CA LEU A 353 26.59 0.46 -2.16
C LEU A 353 26.43 1.84 -1.52
N GLU A 354 25.55 2.67 -2.07
CA GLU A 354 25.25 4.01 -1.52
C GLU A 354 24.62 3.91 -0.13
N LEU A 355 23.71 2.94 0.06
CA LEU A 355 23.06 2.71 1.36
C LEU A 355 24.04 2.16 2.40
N GLN A 356 24.91 1.22 2.03
CA GLN A 356 25.95 0.69 2.92
C GLN A 356 26.87 1.82 3.38
N ARG A 357 27.39 2.62 2.42
CA ARG A 357 28.22 3.80 2.72
C ARG A 357 27.51 4.80 3.62
N HIS A 358 26.22 5.08 3.38
CA HIS A 358 25.46 6.01 4.20
C HIS A 358 25.33 5.52 5.65
N VAL A 359 25.06 4.22 5.83
CA VAL A 359 24.93 3.63 7.17
C VAL A 359 26.28 3.59 7.89
N GLU A 360 27.38 3.31 7.21
CA GLU A 360 28.75 3.38 7.76
C GLU A 360 29.12 4.80 8.19
N LEU A 361 28.88 5.81 7.35
CA LEU A 361 29.14 7.21 7.68
C LEU A 361 28.33 7.66 8.90
N ARG A 362 27.07 7.23 8.99
CA ARG A 362 26.26 7.48 10.18
C ARG A 362 26.81 6.79 11.43
N ALA A 363 27.31 5.57 11.32
CA ALA A 363 27.93 4.87 12.44
C ALA A 363 29.17 5.62 12.96
N THR A 364 29.89 6.33 12.09
CA THR A 364 31.00 7.22 12.47
C THR A 364 30.58 8.61 12.97
N GLY A 365 29.28 8.89 13.08
CA GLY A 365 28.75 10.18 13.53
C GLY A 365 28.76 11.30 12.48
N ALA A 366 29.10 10.99 11.23
CA ALA A 366 29.10 11.98 10.14
C ALA A 366 27.68 12.20 9.58
N ALA A 367 27.33 13.46 9.29
CA ALA A 367 26.09 13.80 8.61
C ALA A 367 26.19 13.46 7.12
N GLY A 368 25.73 12.27 6.74
CA GLY A 368 25.67 11.84 5.34
C GLY A 368 24.54 12.51 4.55
N THR A 369 24.75 12.69 3.24
CA THR A 369 23.70 13.09 2.29
C THR A 369 22.64 11.99 2.14
N ASP A 370 21.39 12.37 1.91
CA ASP A 370 20.26 11.44 1.74
C ASP A 370 20.48 10.55 0.48
N PRO A 371 20.71 9.23 0.62
CA PRO A 371 21.10 8.36 -0.50
C PRO A 371 19.98 8.16 -1.52
N TYR A 372 18.76 8.55 -1.15
CA TYR A 372 17.59 8.42 -2.00
C TYR A 372 17.32 9.62 -2.90
N ARG A 373 17.97 10.76 -2.65
CA ARG A 373 17.83 11.94 -3.51
C ARG A 373 18.71 11.77 -4.75
N ALA A 374 18.17 12.11 -5.92
CA ALA A 374 18.97 12.16 -7.14
C ALA A 374 20.21 13.03 -6.88
N ALA A 375 21.40 12.52 -7.19
CA ALA A 375 22.59 13.34 -7.23
C ALA A 375 22.30 14.55 -8.12
N PRO A 376 22.67 15.78 -7.73
CA PRO A 376 22.52 16.93 -8.62
C PRO A 376 23.17 16.56 -9.94
N HIS A 377 22.41 16.64 -11.03
CA HIS A 377 22.97 16.48 -12.36
C HIS A 377 24.21 17.36 -12.44
N PRO A 378 25.37 16.84 -12.90
CA PRO A 378 26.45 17.73 -13.28
C PRO A 378 25.82 18.66 -14.31
N THR A 379 25.73 19.94 -13.99
CA THR A 379 25.49 20.96 -15.01
C THR A 379 26.52 20.70 -16.08
N ALA A 380 26.07 20.34 -17.28
CA ALA A 380 26.96 20.17 -18.42
C ALA A 380 27.83 21.44 -18.54
N PRO A 381 29.13 21.31 -18.81
CA PRO A 381 30.04 22.45 -18.92
C PRO A 381 29.64 23.42 -20.02
#